data_AF-A0A2S5X4Z6-F1
#
_entry.id   AF-A0A2S5X4Z6-F1
#
_cell.length_a   1.000
_cell.length_b   1.000
_cell.length_c   1.000
_cell.angle_alpha   90.00
_cell.angle_beta   90.00
_cell.angle_gamma   90.00
#
_symmetry.space_group_name_H-M   'P 1'
#
loop_
_entity.id
_entity.type
_entity.pdbx_description
1 polymer ?
#
loop_
_entity_poly.entity_id
_entity_poly.type
_entity_poly.pdbx_seq_one_letter_code
_entity_poly.pdbx_strand_id
1 'polypeptide(L)'
;MAEILRSAEVRGLVEEVADEVAGNMPPLTSSSGEPIEVEVYARHDAVLRRDKYGPRASAQVSIAHAAGRAIESKYGLLLTAAASAGLKPKART
;
A
#
# COMPACT_ATOMS: atom_id res chain seq x y z
N MET A 1 -16.93 16.28 -6.62
CA MET A 1 -16.23 14.97 -6.75
C MET A 1 -14.81 15.04 -6.19
N ALA A 2 -13.94 15.93 -6.70
CA ALA A 2 -12.56 16.05 -6.21
C ALA A 2 -12.45 16.51 -4.74
N GLU A 3 -13.44 17.26 -4.25
CA GLU A 3 -13.51 17.73 -2.86
C GLU A 3 -13.82 16.61 -1.85
N ILE A 4 -14.73 15.70 -2.19
CA ILE A 4 -15.05 14.52 -1.36
C ILE A 4 -13.82 13.61 -1.24
N LEU A 5 -13.07 13.40 -2.32
CA LEU A 5 -11.84 12.59 -2.29
C LEU A 5 -10.73 13.21 -1.44
N ARG A 6 -10.84 14.50 -1.13
CA ARG A 6 -9.91 15.24 -0.25
C ARG A 6 -10.47 15.44 1.16
N SER A 7 -11.68 14.94 1.45
CA SER A 7 -12.26 15.06 2.79
C SER A 7 -11.42 14.27 3.79
N ALA A 8 -11.40 14.73 5.04
CA ALA A 8 -10.68 14.05 6.12
C ALA A 8 -11.18 12.61 6.32
N GLU A 9 -12.47 12.35 6.08
CA GLU A 9 -13.07 11.03 6.20
C GLU A 9 -12.51 10.05 5.16
N VAL A 10 -12.42 10.46 3.89
CA VAL A 10 -11.85 9.61 2.83
C VAL A 10 -10.36 9.39 3.05
N ARG A 11 -9.64 10.40 3.57
CA ARG A 11 -8.23 10.25 3.93
C ARG A 11 -8.04 9.22 5.05
N GLY A 12 -8.80 9.35 6.13
CA GLY A 12 -8.75 8.41 7.25
C GLY A 12 -9.07 6.98 6.82
N LEU A 13 -10.09 6.79 5.97
CA LEU A 13 -10.42 5.45 5.46
C LEU A 13 -9.28 4.85 4.63
N VAL A 14 -8.64 5.65 3.78
CA VAL A 14 -7.54 5.18 2.92
C VAL A 14 -6.28 4.88 3.74
N GLU A 15 -6.03 5.65 4.80
CA GLU A 15 -4.94 5.40 5.76
C GLU A 15 -5.20 4.14 6.58
N GLU A 16 -6.40 3.99 7.15
CA GLU A 16 -6.78 2.83 7.96
C GLU A 16 -6.62 1.52 7.17
N VAL A 17 -7.09 1.50 5.92
CA VAL A 17 -6.91 0.35 5.03
C VAL A 17 -5.43 0.10 4.73
N ALA A 18 -4.62 1.15 4.56
CA ALA A 18 -3.20 0.99 4.29
C ALA A 18 -2.44 0.45 5.51
N ASP A 19 -2.82 0.89 6.71
CA ASP A 19 -2.31 0.38 7.97
C ASP A 19 -2.73 -1.08 8.21
N GLU A 20 -3.95 -1.45 7.85
CA GLU A 20 -4.40 -2.85 7.89
C GLU A 20 -3.57 -3.75 6.95
N VAL A 21 -3.28 -3.27 5.73
CA VAL A 21 -2.39 -3.99 4.81
C VAL A 21 -0.98 -4.13 5.39
N ALA A 22 -0.44 -3.08 6.02
CA ALA A 22 0.85 -3.16 6.68
C ALA A 22 0.85 -4.12 7.88
N GLY A 23 -0.22 -4.13 8.67
CA GLY A 23 -0.40 -5.04 9.80
C GLY A 23 -0.56 -6.51 9.40
N ASN A 24 -1.09 -6.78 8.20
CA ASN A 24 -1.21 -8.13 7.64
C ASN A 24 0.09 -8.66 7.03
N MET A 25 1.16 -7.86 6.99
CA MET A 25 2.46 -8.34 6.50
C MET A 25 3.12 -9.27 7.53
N PRO A 26 3.67 -10.41 7.08
CA PRO A 26 4.46 -11.25 7.97
C PRO A 26 5.72 -10.50 8.42
N PRO A 27 6.21 -10.76 9.64
CA PRO A 27 7.46 -10.16 10.11
C PRO A 27 8.61 -10.57 9.20
N LEU A 28 9.28 -9.59 8.63
CA LEU A 28 10.46 -9.77 7.79
C LEU A 28 11.70 -9.38 8.59
N THR A 29 12.76 -10.17 8.48
CA THR A 29 14.06 -9.86 9.06
C THR A 29 15.11 -9.76 7.96
N SER A 30 16.07 -8.86 8.16
CA SER A 30 17.24 -8.74 7.32
C SER A 30 18.20 -9.91 7.58
N SER A 31 19.23 -10.04 6.76
CA SER A 31 20.33 -11.00 6.99
C SER A 31 21.11 -10.73 8.28
N SER A 32 21.03 -9.52 8.84
CA SER A 32 21.60 -9.15 10.16
C SER A 32 20.65 -9.44 11.32
N GLY A 33 19.43 -9.93 11.06
CA GLY A 33 18.41 -10.19 12.08
C GLY A 33 17.60 -8.96 12.49
N GLU A 34 17.81 -7.81 11.84
CA GLU A 34 17.05 -6.59 12.10
C GLU A 34 15.66 -6.67 11.44
N PRO A 35 14.60 -6.18 12.10
CA PRO A 35 13.27 -6.15 11.51
C PRO A 35 13.27 -5.23 10.27
N ILE A 36 12.67 -5.72 9.19
CA ILE A 36 12.43 -4.94 7.98
C ILE A 36 11.07 -4.28 8.14
N GLU A 37 11.08 -2.96 8.26
CA GLU A 37 9.86 -2.17 8.40
C GLU A 37 9.09 -2.06 7.08
N VAL A 38 7.77 -2.10 7.20
CA VAL A 38 6.84 -1.78 6.12
C VAL A 38 6.43 -0.32 6.32
N GLU A 39 6.68 0.51 5.32
CA GLU A 39 6.35 1.93 5.35
C GLU A 39 5.04 2.19 4.62
N VAL A 40 4.15 2.93 5.27
CA VAL A 40 2.89 3.41 4.70
C VAL A 40 3.07 4.88 4.32
N TYR A 41 3.00 5.17 3.03
CA TYR A 41 2.97 6.52 2.47
C TYR A 41 1.57 6.80 1.95
N ALA A 42 0.76 7.50 2.75
CA ALA A 42 -0.54 7.95 2.28
C ALA A 42 -0.35 9.03 1.19
N ARG A 43 -0.78 8.73 -0.05
CA ARG A 43 -0.72 9.66 -1.19
C ARG A 43 -2.11 10.19 -1.48
N HIS A 44 -2.53 11.19 -0.72
CA HIS A 44 -3.86 11.79 -0.85
C HIS A 44 -4.06 12.62 -2.12
N ASP A 45 -3.00 12.84 -2.90
CA ASP A 45 -3.02 13.69 -4.09
C ASP A 45 -2.75 12.93 -5.39
N ALA A 46 -3.30 11.71 -5.56
CA ALA A 46 -3.36 11.07 -6.88
C ALA A 46 -4.46 11.70 -7.78
N VAL A 47 -4.42 13.02 -7.91
CA VAL A 47 -4.75 13.62 -9.21
C VAL A 47 -3.59 13.23 -10.13
N LEU A 48 -3.86 12.89 -11.38
CA LEU A 48 -2.86 12.51 -12.40
C LEU A 48 -2.52 11.02 -12.48
N ARG A 49 -3.55 10.20 -12.71
CA ARG A 49 -3.46 9.35 -13.89
C ARG A 49 -4.65 9.62 -14.79
N ARG A 50 -4.35 10.06 -16.01
CA ARG A 50 -5.27 10.30 -17.12
C ARG A 50 -5.77 8.95 -17.68
N ASP A 51 -6.03 7.98 -16.80
CA ASP A 51 -6.21 6.57 -17.12
C ASP A 51 -7.70 6.22 -16.99
N LYS A 52 -8.49 6.53 -18.01
CA LYS A 52 -9.85 6.00 -18.29
C LYS A 52 -10.94 6.09 -17.19
N TYR A 53 -10.58 6.44 -15.96
CA TYR A 53 -11.39 6.51 -14.75
C TYR A 53 -10.91 7.76 -14.00
N GLY A 54 -11.85 8.57 -13.50
CA GLY A 54 -11.59 9.90 -12.93
C GLY A 54 -10.69 9.94 -11.68
N PRO A 55 -10.60 11.09 -10.99
CA PRO A 55 -9.76 11.26 -9.82
C PRO A 55 -10.07 10.21 -8.74
N ARG A 56 -9.04 9.75 -8.01
CA ARG A 56 -9.14 8.72 -6.96
C ARG A 56 -8.27 9.10 -5.76
N ALA A 57 -8.72 8.74 -4.57
CA ALA A 57 -7.87 8.73 -3.37
C ALA A 57 -7.00 7.45 -3.39
N SER A 58 -5.78 7.52 -2.86
CA SER A 58 -4.85 6.39 -2.85
C SER A 58 -3.90 6.41 -1.66
N ALA A 59 -3.41 5.24 -1.27
CA ALA A 59 -2.25 5.08 -0.39
C ALA A 59 -1.20 4.21 -1.09
N GLN A 60 0.05 4.38 -0.68
CA GLN A 60 1.17 3.56 -1.12
C GLN A 60 1.72 2.83 0.11
N VAL A 61 1.72 1.50 0.07
CA VAL A 61 2.41 0.66 1.06
C VAL A 61 3.67 0.10 0.39
N SER A 62 4.82 0.24 1.02
CA SER A 62 6.10 -0.19 0.44
C SER A 62 7.09 -0.68 1.48
N ILE A 63 7.97 -1.58 1.07
CA ILE A 63 9.08 -2.04 1.90
C ILE A 63 10.32 -1.19 1.58
N ALA A 64 10.83 -0.49 2.60
CA ALA A 64 11.96 0.43 2.45
C ALA A 64 13.29 -0.31 2.23
N HIS A 65 13.43 -1.47 2.88
CA HIS A 65 14.66 -2.24 2.88
C HIS A 65 14.87 -3.00 1.56
N ALA A 66 16.10 -2.97 1.03
CA ALA A 66 16.43 -3.60 -0.26
C ALA A 66 16.19 -5.11 -0.27
N ALA A 67 16.55 -5.81 0.81
CA ALA A 67 16.30 -7.26 0.93
C ALA A 67 14.79 -7.57 0.98
N GLY A 68 14.01 -6.71 1.67
CA GLY A 68 12.55 -6.86 1.73
C GLY A 68 11.89 -6.63 0.37
N ARG A 69 12.39 -5.69 -0.43
CA ARG A 69 11.94 -5.52 -1.83
C ARG A 69 12.23 -6.74 -2.71
N ALA A 70 13.37 -7.41 -2.51
CA ALA A 70 13.71 -8.62 -3.27
C ALA A 70 12.76 -9.78 -2.91
N ILE A 71 12.45 -9.94 -1.61
CA ILE A 71 11.46 -10.90 -1.12
C ILE A 71 10.08 -10.57 -1.70
N GLU A 72 9.66 -9.31 -1.64
CA GLU A 72 8.39 -8.87 -2.21
C GLU A 72 8.28 -9.17 -3.70
N SER A 73 9.32 -8.88 -4.48
CA SER A 73 9.31 -9.17 -5.91
C SER A 73 9.18 -10.66 -6.24
N LYS A 74 9.59 -11.54 -5.31
CA LYS A 74 9.57 -12.99 -5.50
C LYS A 74 8.27 -13.63 -5.01
N TYR A 75 7.71 -13.11 -3.91
CA TYR A 75 6.59 -13.74 -3.21
C TYR A 75 5.29 -12.92 -3.25
N GLY A 76 5.33 -11.64 -3.63
CA GLY A 76 4.16 -10.76 -3.67
C GLY A 76 3.47 -10.67 -2.31
N LEU A 77 4.23 -10.45 -1.25
CA LEU A 77 3.72 -10.45 0.13
C LEU A 77 2.73 -9.31 0.35
N LEU A 78 3.02 -8.10 -0.17
CA LEU A 78 2.11 -6.96 -0.09
C LEU A 78 0.82 -7.22 -0.87
N LEU A 79 0.90 -7.94 -1.99
CA LEU A 79 -0.28 -8.33 -2.77
C LEU A 79 -1.17 -9.29 -1.97
N THR A 80 -0.54 -10.25 -1.28
CA THR A 80 -1.22 -11.19 -0.38
C THR A 80 -1.82 -10.48 0.82
N ALA A 81 -1.06 -9.59 1.47
CA ALA A 81 -1.53 -8.80 2.61
C ALA A 81 -2.72 -7.89 2.22
N ALA A 82 -2.68 -7.30 1.02
CA ALA A 82 -3.81 -6.54 0.47
C ALA A 82 -5.05 -7.42 0.25
N ALA A 83 -4.87 -8.63 -0.27
CA ALA A 83 -5.99 -9.57 -0.42
C ALA A 83 -6.59 -10.00 0.93
N SER A 84 -5.76 -10.16 1.97
CA SER A 84 -6.22 -10.45 3.34
C SER A 84 -7.03 -9.30 3.96
N ALA A 85 -6.69 -8.06 3.63
CA ALA A 85 -7.49 -6.87 3.96
C ALA A 85 -8.76 -6.71 3.07
N GLY A 86 -9.12 -7.74 2.30
CA GLY A 86 -10.30 -7.73 1.42
C GLY A 86 -10.16 -6.89 0.15
N LEU A 87 -8.97 -6.37 -0.16
CA LEU A 87 -8.73 -5.61 -1.38
C LEU A 87 -8.58 -6.55 -2.57
N LYS A 88 -9.06 -6.10 -3.74
CA LYS A 88 -8.84 -6.81 -5.01
C LYS A 88 -7.54 -6.35 -5.64
N PRO A 89 -6.47 -7.17 -5.62
CA PRO A 89 -5.23 -6.80 -6.28
C PRO A 89 -5.43 -6.72 -7.78
N LYS A 90 -4.91 -5.65 -8.38
CA LYS A 90 -4.81 -5.52 -9.83
C LYS A 90 -3.37 -5.84 -10.23
N ALA A 91 -3.17 -6.94 -10.95
CA ALA A 91 -1.86 -7.25 -11.52
C ALA A 91 -1.37 -6.08 -12.38
N ARG A 92 -0.11 -5.66 -12.19
CA ARG A 92 0.59 -4.81 -13.17
C ARG A 92 0.88 -5.67 -14.39
N THR A 93 -0.01 -5.63 -15.39
CA THR A 93 0.31 -6.01 -16.77
C THR A 93 1.08 -4.90 -17.47
#